data_AF-A0A7U5Y0V9-F1
#
_entry.id   AF-A0A7U5Y0V9-F1
#
_cell.length_a   1.000
_cell.length_b   1.000
_cell.length_c   1.000
_cell.angle_alpha   90.00
_cell.angle_beta   90.00
_cell.angle_gamma   90.00
#
_symmetry.space_group_name_H-M   'P 1'
#
loop_
_entity.id
_entity.type
_entity.pdbx_description
1 polymer ?
#
loop_
_entity_poly.entity_id
_entity_poly.type
_entity_poly.pdbx_seq_one_letter_code
_entity_poly.pdbx_strand_id
1 'polypeptide(L)' 'MTRIGRVPRAADFPPGTRFVIKDFDVPLACVPGPGGVAWVNWFGGVARPYDAGRLRVDNNWPAGSFDEWAALVADSLA' A
#
# COMPACT_ATOMS: atom_id res chain seq x y z
N MET A 1 -10.81 -6.87 -18.95
CA MET A 1 -10.84 -5.44 -18.62
C MET A 1 -9.60 -5.11 -17.82
N THR A 2 -8.62 -4.42 -18.42
CA THR A 2 -7.43 -3.96 -17.69
C THR A 2 -7.85 -2.79 -16.81
N ARG A 3 -7.71 -2.91 -15.47
CA ARG A 3 -7.95 -1.78 -14.58
C ARG A 3 -6.86 -0.74 -14.86
N ILE A 4 -7.27 0.47 -15.24
CA ILE A 4 -6.37 1.63 -15.30
C ILE A 4 -5.98 1.95 -13.85
N GLY A 5 -4.67 2.03 -13.58
CA GLY A 5 -4.16 2.37 -12.26
C GLY A 5 -4.57 3.79 -11.84
N ARG A 6 -4.73 4.01 -10.53
CA ARG A 6 -5.01 5.34 -9.96
C ARG A 6 -4.24 5.54 -8.66
N VAL A 7 -4.03 6.80 -8.30
CA VAL A 7 -3.68 7.17 -6.93
C VAL A 7 -4.96 7.09 -6.08
N PRO A 8 -5.01 6.26 -5.02
CA PRO A 8 -6.17 6.17 -4.16
C PRO A 8 -6.27 7.40 -3.23
N ARG A 9 -7.44 7.58 -2.62
CA ARG A 9 -7.70 8.57 -1.57
C ARG A 9 -7.68 7.88 -0.20
N ALA A 10 -7.36 8.59 0.87
CA ALA A 10 -7.37 8.01 2.22
C ALA A 10 -8.75 7.39 2.58
N ALA A 11 -9.84 7.99 2.10
CA ALA A 11 -11.21 7.51 2.29
C ALA A 11 -11.53 6.19 1.55
N ASP A 12 -10.68 5.74 0.63
CA ASP A 12 -10.83 4.41 0.00
C ASP A 12 -10.45 3.27 0.95
N PHE A 13 -9.85 3.58 2.10
CA PHE A 13 -9.37 2.63 3.08
C PHE A 13 -10.22 2.67 4.35
N PRO A 14 -10.51 1.52 4.99
CA PRO A 14 -11.18 1.51 6.27
C PRO A 14 -10.31 2.14 7.37
N PRO A 15 -10.93 2.72 8.42
CA PRO A 15 -10.21 3.21 9.59
C PRO A 15 -9.29 2.13 10.18
N GLY A 16 -8.09 2.54 10.61
CA GLY A 16 -7.06 1.63 11.13
C GLY A 16 -6.16 1.00 10.05
N THR A 17 -6.36 1.34 8.76
CA THR A 17 -5.40 0.98 7.72
C THR A 17 -4.04 1.62 8.02
N ARG A 18 -2.98 0.81 7.95
CA ARG A 18 -1.60 1.27 8.10
C ARG A 18 -0.92 1.31 6.74
N PHE A 19 -0.30 2.45 6.43
CA PHE A 19 0.46 2.66 5.21
C PHE A 19 1.93 2.39 5.48
N VAL A 20 2.53 1.54 4.66
CA VAL A 20 3.88 1.01 4.85
C VAL A 20 4.63 1.14 3.53
N ILE A 21 5.88 1.55 3.59
CA ILE A 21 6.79 1.60 2.45
C ILE A 21 7.73 0.41 2.60
N LYS A 22 7.80 -0.43 1.56
CA LYS A 22 8.77 -1.53 1.49
C LYS A 22 9.91 -1.17 0.54
N ASP A 23 11.11 -1.59 0.94
CA ASP A 23 12.42 -1.36 0.34
C ASP A 23 12.74 0.11 0.20
N PHE A 24 12.13 0.83 -0.73
CA PHE A 24 12.27 2.28 -0.92
C PHE A 24 11.02 2.90 -1.58
N ASP A 25 10.31 2.13 -2.40
CA ASP A 25 9.32 2.64 -3.34
C ASP A 25 8.07 1.76 -3.48
N VAL A 26 7.92 0.70 -2.69
CA VAL A 26 6.77 -0.20 -2.79
C VAL A 26 5.68 0.23 -1.80
N PRO A 27 4.58 0.86 -2.26
CA PRO A 27 3.50 1.32 -1.39
C PRO A 27 2.61 0.14 -0.98
N LEU A 28 2.74 -0.29 0.28
CA LEU A 28 1.92 -1.33 0.89
C LEU A 28 0.85 -0.74 1.81
N ALA A 29 -0.34 -1.32 1.80
CA ALA A 29 -1.40 -1.05 2.77
C ALA A 29 -1.69 -2.31 3.58
N CYS A 30 -1.64 -2.19 4.91
CA CYS A 30 -2.12 -3.21 5.84
C CYS A 30 -3.55 -2.84 6.25
N VAL A 31 -4.51 -3.48 5.60
CA VAL A 31 -5.94 -3.16 5.68
C VAL A 31 -6.60 -4.06 6.72
N PRO A 32 -7.23 -3.53 7.79
CA PRO A 32 -7.98 -4.35 8.74
C PRO A 32 -9.25 -4.93 8.09
N GLY A 33 -9.61 -6.15 8.48
CA GLY A 33 -10.82 -6.81 8.01
C GLY A 33 -11.29 -7.95 8.93
N PRO A 34 -12.43 -8.58 8.63
CA PRO A 34 -12.91 -9.73 9.39
C PRO A 34 -11.86 -10.85 9.37
N GLY A 35 -11.38 -11.24 10.55
CA GLY A 35 -10.37 -12.29 10.70
C GLY A 35 -8.90 -11.85 10.68
N GLY A 36 -8.61 -10.54 10.66
CA GLY A 36 -7.24 -10.03 10.84
C GLY A 36 -6.92 -8.86 9.92
N VAL A 37 -5.78 -8.95 9.22
CA VAL A 37 -5.29 -7.91 8.30
C VAL A 37 -4.97 -8.51 6.94
N ALA A 38 -5.27 -7.76 5.89
CA ALA A 38 -4.86 -8.06 4.52
C ALA A 38 -3.76 -7.09 4.09
N TRP A 39 -2.71 -7.62 3.47
CA TRP A 39 -1.64 -6.81 2.89
C TRP A 39 -1.88 -6.63 1.40
N VAL A 40 -1.74 -5.40 0.94
CA VAL A 40 -2.04 -5.01 -0.44
C VAL A 40 -0.89 -4.15 -0.97
N ASN A 41 -0.35 -4.51 -2.12
CA ASN A 41 0.58 -3.71 -2.88
C ASN A 41 -0.20 -2.79 -3.84
N TRP A 42 0.15 -1.51 -3.84
CA TRP A 42 -0.44 -0.48 -4.70
C TRP A 42 0.49 0.05 -5.78
N PHE A 43 1.68 -0.53 -5.96
CA PHE A 43 2.58 -0.19 -7.06
C PHE A 43 1.86 -0.35 -8.41
N GLY A 44 1.94 0.67 -9.26
CA GLY A 44 1.20 0.78 -10.51
C GLY A 44 -0.27 1.21 -10.34
N GLY A 45 -0.64 1.72 -9.16
CA GLY A 45 -1.98 2.24 -8.86
C GLY A 45 -3.10 1.20 -8.89
N VAL A 46 -2.78 -0.09 -8.79
CA VAL A 46 -3.76 -1.18 -8.75
C VAL A 46 -3.47 -2.04 -7.52
N ALA A 47 -4.46 -2.13 -6.63
CA ALA A 47 -4.44 -3.03 -5.48
C ALA A 47 -4.20 -4.48 -5.91
N ARG A 48 -3.11 -5.08 -5.42
CA ARG A 48 -2.76 -6.49 -5.60
C ARG A 48 -2.50 -7.14 -4.23
N PRO A 49 -3.01 -8.36 -3.97
CA PRO A 49 -2.67 -9.08 -2.74
C PRO A 49 -1.15 -9.17 -2.57
N TYR A 50 -0.70 -8.95 -1.34
CA TYR A 50 0.71 -9.01 -0.98
C TYR A 50 0.93 -10.05 0.13
N ASP A 51 1.97 -10.85 -0.03
CA ASP A 51 2.38 -11.85 0.96
C ASP A 51 3.23 -11.19 2.06
N ALA A 52 2.66 -11.08 3.26
CA ALA A 52 3.31 -10.51 4.43
C ALA A 52 4.57 -11.26 4.87
N GLY A 53 4.73 -12.55 4.50
CA GLY A 53 5.94 -13.33 4.79
C GLY A 53 7.21 -12.79 4.13
N ARG A 54 7.07 -11.85 3.19
CA ARG A 54 8.18 -11.15 2.52
C ARG A 54 8.64 -9.89 3.26
N LEU A 55 7.93 -9.47 4.30
CA LEU A 55 8.32 -8.36 5.17
C LEU A 55 9.37 -8.86 6.16
N ARG A 56 10.49 -8.14 6.22
CA ARG A 56 11.58 -8.32 7.17
C ARG A 56 11.65 -7.08 8.06
N VAL A 57 12.29 -7.20 9.21
CA VAL A 57 12.41 -6.10 10.18
C VAL A 57 13.07 -4.85 9.58
N ASP A 58 13.92 -5.03 8.57
CA ASP A 58 14.79 -4.00 7.99
C ASP A 58 14.41 -3.58 6.56
N ASN A 59 13.34 -4.15 5.98
CA ASN A 59 12.97 -3.88 4.58
C ASN A 59 11.65 -3.13 4.42
N ASN A 60 11.05 -2.66 5.52
CA ASN A 60 9.84 -1.85 5.46
C ASN A 60 9.72 -0.95 6.69
N TRP A 61 8.99 0.13 6.53
CA TRP A 61 8.70 1.08 7.60
C TRP A 61 7.32 1.71 7.39
N PRO A 62 6.65 2.15 8.47
CA PRO A 62 5.45 2.96 8.34
C PRO A 62 5.75 4.23 7.53
N ALA A 63 4.85 4.58 6.60
CA ALA A 63 4.89 5.90 5.99
C ALA A 63 4.63 6.95 7.08
N GLY A 64 5.35 8.07 7.03
CA GLY A 64 5.15 9.22 7.91
C GLY A 64 3.82 9.93 7.65
N SER A 65 3.24 9.77 6.46
CA SER A 65 1.90 10.26 6.12
C SER A 65 1.24 9.45 4.99
N PHE A 66 -0.08 9.63 4.82
CA PHE A 66 -0.77 9.10 3.65
C PHE A 66 -0.25 9.73 2.35
N ASP A 67 0.06 11.03 2.36
CA ASP A 67 0.48 11.77 1.17
C ASP A 67 1.86 11.29 0.66
N GLU A 68 2.79 10.98 1.57
CA GLU A 68 4.07 10.34 1.23
C GLU A 68 3.85 8.99 0.54
N TRP A 69 3.00 8.14 1.12
CA TRP A 69 2.67 6.84 0.54
C TRP A 69 1.95 6.96 -0.81
N ALA A 70 1.05 7.93 -0.95
CA ALA A 70 0.30 8.18 -2.17
C ALA A 70 1.19 8.76 -3.28
N ALA A 71 2.22 9.53 -2.93
CA ALA A 71 3.24 10.00 -3.88
C ALA A 71 3.97 8.82 -4.54
N LEU A 72 4.34 7.77 -3.78
CA LEU A 72 4.94 6.57 -4.37
C LEU A 72 3.99 5.83 -5.33
N VAL A 73 2.69 5.80 -5.01
CA VAL A 73 1.70 5.26 -5.94
C VAL A 73 1.67 6.09 -7.22
N ALA A 74 1.69 7.42 -7.11
CA ALA A 74 1.69 8.33 -8.25
C ALA A 74 2.94 8.15 -9.12
N ASP A 75 4.12 8.08 -8.51
CA ASP A 75 5.40 7.88 -9.19
C ASP A 75 5.43 6.54 -9.95
N SER A 76 4.81 5.49 -9.39
CA SER A 76 4.74 4.17 -10.01
C SER A 76 3.77 4.04 -11.20
N LEU A 77 3.00 5.08 -11.53
CA LEU A 77 2.09 5.10 -12.69
C LEU A 77 2.76 5.52 -14.00
N ALA A 78 3.97 6.08 -13.93
CA ALA A 78 4.72 6.62 -15.07
C ALA A 78 5.33 5.54 -15.98
#